data_AF-A0A0M0CFG4-F1
#
_entry.id   AF-A0A0M0CFG4-F1
#
_cell.length_a   1.000
_cell.length_b   1.000
_cell.length_c   1.000
_cell.angle_alpha   90.00
_cell.angle_beta   90.00
_cell.angle_gamma   90.00
#
_symmetry.space_group_name_H-M   'P 1'
#
loop_
_entity.id
_entity.type
_entity.pdbx_description
1 polymer ?
#
loop_
_entity_poly.entity_id
_entity_poly.type
_entity_poly.pdbx_seq_one_letter_code
_entity_poly.pdbx_strand_id
1 'polypeptide(L)'
;MTTLIDITGQKFGRLTVIRRCGTAKNGNALWLCQCRCGNQTKADSYALRHGRARSCGCLTRESRSQLIRRNPKTAASMGRLSNLKIHDHHTDLPSKIMSKRNKSGVIGVSWDSNTQKWVATFFYKGRYLLHKPFQHFEDAVLARQAMESRYLNNKV
;
A
#
# COMPACT_ATOMS: atom_id res chain seq x y z
N MET A 1 4.76 -23.38 -38.06
CA MET A 1 4.34 -23.83 -36.72
C MET A 1 5.42 -23.43 -35.73
N THR A 2 5.12 -22.53 -34.79
CA THR A 2 6.09 -22.09 -33.78
C THR A 2 6.33 -23.24 -32.82
N THR A 3 7.52 -23.83 -32.86
CA THR A 3 7.90 -24.91 -31.97
C THR A 3 7.89 -24.42 -30.53
N LEU A 4 7.18 -25.15 -29.65
CA LEU A 4 7.14 -24.83 -28.23
C LEU A 4 8.51 -25.19 -27.64
N ILE A 5 9.29 -24.19 -27.26
CA ILE A 5 10.58 -24.41 -26.61
C ILE A 5 10.32 -24.76 -25.14
N ASP A 6 10.60 -26.01 -24.77
CA ASP A 6 10.57 -26.41 -23.37
C ASP A 6 11.84 -25.89 -22.67
N ILE A 7 11.63 -25.08 -21.63
CA ILE A 7 12.69 -24.47 -20.82
C ILE A 7 12.64 -24.97 -19.37
N THR A 8 11.96 -26.09 -19.12
CA THR A 8 11.92 -26.73 -17.80
C THR A 8 13.33 -27.05 -17.30
N GLY A 9 13.60 -26.77 -16.02
CA GLY A 9 14.91 -26.96 -15.40
C GLY A 9 15.96 -25.89 -15.74
N GLN A 10 15.71 -25.02 -16.72
CA GLN A 10 16.66 -23.96 -17.07
C GLN A 10 16.69 -22.84 -16.03
N LYS A 11 17.86 -22.20 -15.91
CA LYS A 11 18.12 -21.10 -14.98
C LYS A 11 18.20 -19.76 -15.71
N PHE A 12 17.42 -18.79 -15.25
CA PHE A 12 17.39 -17.42 -15.75
C PHE A 12 17.70 -16.45 -14.59
N GLY A 13 18.96 -16.06 -14.47
CA GLY A 13 19.43 -15.28 -13.32
C GLY A 13 19.28 -16.06 -12.01
N ARG A 14 18.38 -15.60 -11.12
CA ARG A 14 18.05 -16.27 -9.85
C ARG A 14 16.84 -17.20 -9.95
N LEU A 15 16.17 -17.26 -11.11
CA LEU A 15 14.99 -18.08 -11.33
C LEU A 15 15.40 -19.44 -11.92
N THR A 16 14.84 -20.51 -11.39
CA THR A 16 14.92 -21.86 -11.97
C THR A 16 13.52 -22.27 -12.41
N VAL A 17 13.35 -22.65 -13.66
CA VAL A 17 12.04 -23.04 -14.20
C VAL A 17 11.65 -24.41 -13.62
N ILE A 18 10.47 -24.49 -12.99
CA ILE A 18 9.95 -25.73 -12.40
C ILE A 18 9.06 -26.47 -13.42
N ARG A 19 8.08 -25.76 -13.98
CA ARG A 19 7.10 -26.34 -14.91
C ARG A 19 6.32 -25.26 -15.65
N ARG A 20 5.69 -25.64 -16.76
CA ARG A 20 4.68 -24.81 -17.42
C ARG A 20 3.43 -24.69 -16.53
N CYS A 21 2.86 -23.49 -16.44
CA CYS A 21 1.64 -23.23 -15.68
C CYS A 21 0.54 -22.52 -16.48
N GLY A 22 0.74 -22.33 -17.79
CA GLY A 22 -0.33 -21.89 -18.69
C GLY A 22 0.21 -21.11 -19.89
N THR A 23 -0.64 -20.19 -20.36
CA THR A 23 -0.34 -19.26 -21.45
C THR A 23 -0.68 -17.86 -20.95
N ALA A 24 0.22 -16.90 -21.16
CA ALA A 24 0.01 -15.51 -20.80
C ALA A 24 -0.92 -14.81 -21.80
N LYS A 25 -1.43 -13.61 -21.44
CA LYS A 25 -2.35 -12.83 -22.29
C LYS A 25 -1.79 -12.50 -23.69
N ASN A 26 -0.47 -12.48 -23.83
CA ASN A 26 0.25 -12.24 -25.09
C ASN A 26 0.49 -13.53 -25.90
N GLY A 27 -0.09 -14.67 -25.51
CA GLY A 27 0.07 -15.95 -26.20
C GLY A 27 1.36 -16.70 -25.85
N ASN A 28 2.26 -16.12 -25.06
CA ASN A 28 3.51 -16.79 -24.67
C ASN A 28 3.28 -17.87 -23.61
N ALA A 29 4.07 -18.94 -23.65
CA ALA A 29 4.02 -19.95 -22.60
C ALA A 29 4.47 -19.34 -21.25
N LEU A 30 3.66 -19.61 -20.21
CA LEU A 30 3.86 -19.13 -18.86
C LEU A 30 4.46 -20.24 -18.00
N TRP A 31 5.52 -19.91 -17.28
CA TRP A 31 6.31 -20.85 -16.50
C TRP A 31 6.30 -20.47 -15.03
N LEU A 32 6.16 -21.48 -14.17
CA LEU A 32 6.37 -21.33 -12.74
C LEU A 32 7.85 -21.51 -12.45
N CYS A 33 8.45 -20.52 -11.78
CA CYS A 33 9.87 -20.50 -11.48
C CYS A 33 10.12 -20.40 -9.98
N GLN A 34 11.10 -21.17 -9.49
CA GLN A 34 11.65 -21.06 -8.14
C GLN A 34 12.76 -20.02 -8.12
N CYS A 35 12.65 -19.00 -7.27
CA CYS A 35 13.72 -18.04 -7.05
C CYS A 35 14.70 -18.52 -5.99
N ARG A 36 15.99 -18.18 -6.14
CA ARG A 36 17.04 -18.45 -5.14
C ARG A 36 16.73 -17.86 -3.75
N CYS A 37 15.89 -16.83 -3.65
CA CYS A 37 15.47 -16.28 -2.37
C CYS A 37 14.33 -17.06 -1.68
N GLY A 38 13.90 -18.21 -2.22
CA GLY A 38 12.85 -19.06 -1.66
C GLY A 38 11.44 -18.80 -2.21
N ASN A 39 11.19 -17.63 -2.80
CA ASN A 39 9.88 -17.31 -3.38
C ASN A 39 9.69 -17.89 -4.78
N GLN A 40 8.44 -18.15 -5.16
CA GLN A 40 8.06 -18.53 -6.52
C GLN A 40 7.49 -17.35 -7.30
N THR A 41 7.65 -17.37 -8.61
CA THR A 41 7.03 -16.39 -9.51
C THR A 41 6.61 -17.03 -10.81
N LYS A 42 5.60 -16.47 -11.47
CA LYS A 42 5.21 -16.84 -12.83
C LYS A 42 5.86 -15.86 -13.81
N ALA A 43 6.55 -16.38 -14.81
CA ALA A 43 7.19 -15.58 -15.84
C ALA A 43 6.94 -16.18 -17.21
N ASP A 44 6.74 -15.35 -18.21
CA ASP A 44 6.57 -15.81 -19.58
C ASP A 44 7.92 -16.15 -20.23
N SER A 45 7.86 -16.99 -21.27
CA SER A 45 9.03 -17.49 -21.99
C SER A 45 9.88 -16.38 -22.61
N TYR A 46 9.25 -15.29 -23.05
CA TYR A 46 9.96 -14.17 -23.65
C TYR A 46 10.72 -13.40 -22.57
N ALA A 47 10.08 -13.12 -21.43
CA ALA A 47 10.70 -12.41 -20.32
C ALA A 47 11.88 -13.17 -19.72
N LEU A 48 11.80 -14.50 -19.64
CA LEU A 48 12.90 -15.34 -19.16
C LEU A 48 14.09 -15.32 -20.13
N ARG A 49 13.86 -15.58 -21.43
CA ARG A 49 14.92 -15.65 -22.45
C ARG A 49 15.61 -14.31 -22.71
N HIS A 50 14.86 -13.21 -22.72
CA HIS A 50 15.43 -11.86 -22.93
C HIS A 50 15.89 -11.20 -21.62
N GLY A 51 15.92 -11.93 -20.50
CA GLY A 51 16.44 -11.40 -19.24
C GLY A 51 15.61 -10.28 -18.60
N ARG A 52 14.34 -10.11 -19.00
CA ARG A 52 13.40 -9.20 -18.31
C ARG A 52 12.96 -9.77 -16.97
N ALA A 53 12.84 -11.09 -16.86
CA ALA A 53 12.55 -11.80 -15.63
C ALA A 53 13.79 -12.58 -15.15
N ARG A 54 14.51 -12.03 -14.16
CA ARG A 54 15.73 -12.62 -13.58
C ARG A 54 15.62 -12.97 -12.10
N SER A 55 14.52 -12.57 -11.46
CA SER A 55 14.21 -12.85 -10.06
C SER A 55 12.71 -12.68 -9.82
N CYS A 56 12.20 -13.07 -8.65
CA CYS A 56 10.85 -12.77 -8.22
C CYS A 56 10.63 -11.29 -7.81
N GLY A 57 11.55 -10.39 -8.17
CA GLY A 57 11.59 -8.99 -7.72
C GLY A 57 12.54 -8.73 -6.54
N CYS A 58 13.11 -9.78 -5.93
CA CYS A 58 14.05 -9.63 -4.83
C CYS A 58 15.32 -8.86 -5.22
N LEU A 59 15.84 -9.08 -6.43
CA LEU A 59 17.03 -8.39 -6.92
C LEU A 59 16.82 -6.88 -6.95
N THR A 60 15.70 -6.42 -7.52
CA THR A 60 15.36 -4.99 -7.58
C THR A 60 15.17 -4.40 -6.19
N ARG A 61 14.55 -5.15 -5.26
CA ARG A 61 14.36 -4.71 -3.87
C ARG A 61 15.71 -4.54 -3.15
N GLU A 62 16.61 -5.50 -3.31
CA GLU A 62 17.96 -5.45 -2.75
C GLU A 62 18.74 -4.25 -3.31
N SER A 63 18.79 -4.07 -4.63
CA SER A 63 19.47 -2.93 -5.26
C SER A 63 18.90 -1.59 -4.80
N ARG A 64 17.57 -1.44 -4.74
CA ARG A 64 16.93 -0.22 -4.22
C ARG A 64 17.29 0.03 -2.76
N SER A 65 17.25 -1.00 -1.92
CA SER A 65 17.64 -0.87 -0.52
C SER A 65 19.09 -0.42 -0.36
N GLN A 66 20.01 -0.95 -1.18
CA GLN A 66 21.42 -0.55 -1.16
C GLN A 66 21.59 0.91 -1.61
N LEU A 67 20.91 1.33 -2.68
CA LEU A 67 20.95 2.71 -3.16
C LEU A 67 20.46 3.72 -2.10
N ILE A 68 19.36 3.41 -1.42
CA ILE A 68 18.81 4.25 -0.33
C ILE A 68 19.83 4.37 0.80
N ARG A 69 20.43 3.25 1.23
CA ARG A 69 21.43 3.24 2.31
C ARG A 69 22.72 3.99 1.94
N ARG A 70 23.14 3.93 0.67
CA ARG A 70 24.35 4.62 0.17
C ARG A 70 24.13 6.12 -0.03
N ASN A 71 22.88 6.59 -0.10
CA ASN A 71 22.60 8.01 -0.32
C ASN A 71 22.82 8.82 0.97
N PRO A 72 23.83 9.72 1.02
CA PRO A 72 24.16 10.47 2.22
C PRO A 72 23.03 11.40 2.67
N LYS A 73 22.25 11.97 1.74
CA LYS A 73 21.07 12.79 2.08
C LYS A 73 19.99 11.98 2.78
N THR A 74 19.81 10.73 2.37
CA THR A 74 18.84 9.86 3.01
C THR A 74 19.33 9.43 4.39
N ALA A 75 20.60 9.05 4.51
CA ALA A 75 21.22 8.71 5.79
C ALA A 75 21.13 9.85 6.81
N ALA A 76 21.42 11.08 6.41
CA ALA A 76 21.29 12.27 7.28
C ALA A 76 19.83 12.59 7.69
N SER A 77 18.85 12.06 6.96
CA SER A 77 17.42 12.29 7.19
C SER A 77 16.74 11.13 7.94
N MET A 78 17.38 9.95 7.98
CA MET A 78 16.86 8.78 8.70
C MET A 78 16.77 9.09 10.21
N GLY A 79 15.61 8.83 10.81
CA GLY A 79 15.38 9.03 12.24
C GLY A 79 15.17 10.48 12.69
N ARG A 80 15.19 11.46 11.77
CA ARG A 80 14.91 12.85 12.12
C ARG A 80 13.45 13.02 12.56
N LEU A 81 13.24 13.36 13.84
CA LEU A 81 11.90 13.51 14.43
C LEU A 81 11.01 14.51 13.67
N SER A 82 11.61 15.59 13.12
CA SER A 82 10.88 16.58 12.32
C SER A 82 10.23 16.00 11.06
N ASN A 83 10.74 14.88 10.53
CA ASN A 83 10.18 14.23 9.34
C ASN A 83 8.96 13.36 9.65
N LEU A 84 8.80 12.94 10.91
CA LEU A 84 7.71 12.03 11.31
C LEU A 84 6.35 12.74 11.37
N LYS A 85 6.29 14.06 11.14
CA LYS A 85 5.07 14.89 11.26
C LYS A 85 4.29 14.60 12.54
N ILE A 86 4.99 14.24 13.62
CA ILE A 86 4.43 14.00 14.94
C ILE A 86 4.31 15.38 15.58
N HIS A 87 3.08 15.81 15.87
CA HIS A 87 2.82 17.00 16.66
C HIS A 87 2.39 16.52 18.05
N ASP A 88 3.06 16.95 19.12
CA ASP A 88 2.67 16.63 20.49
C ASP A 88 2.53 15.10 20.76
N HIS A 89 3.54 14.32 20.34
CA HIS A 89 3.61 12.85 20.52
C HIS A 89 2.48 12.02 19.90
N HIS A 90 1.62 12.64 19.07
CA HIS A 90 0.51 11.97 18.39
C HIS A 90 0.35 12.45 16.94
N THR A 91 -0.38 11.69 16.12
CA THR A 91 -0.75 12.09 14.76
C THR A 91 -2.26 12.29 14.68
N ASP A 92 -2.73 13.52 14.83
CA ASP A 92 -4.15 13.88 14.64
C ASP A 92 -4.52 14.10 13.15
N LEU A 93 -3.60 13.73 12.25
CA LEU A 93 -3.75 13.88 10.80
C LEU A 93 -5.06 13.28 10.24
N PRO A 94 -5.55 12.12 10.69
CA PRO A 94 -6.82 11.56 10.19
C PRO A 94 -8.04 12.46 10.44
N SER A 95 -7.99 13.29 11.49
CA SER A 95 -9.07 14.21 11.85
C SER A 95 -8.88 15.61 11.29
N LYS A 96 -7.69 15.95 10.78
CA LYS A 96 -7.37 17.27 10.21
C LYS A 96 -7.28 17.26 8.67
N ILE A 97 -7.01 16.12 8.05
CA ILE A 97 -6.75 16.02 6.61
C ILE A 97 -7.87 15.24 5.93
N MET A 98 -8.48 15.87 4.91
CA MET A 98 -9.46 15.20 4.06
C MET A 98 -8.79 14.21 3.10
N SER A 99 -9.26 12.96 3.10
CA SER A 99 -8.80 11.94 2.14
C SER A 99 -9.40 12.17 0.76
N LYS A 100 -8.63 11.92 -0.30
CA LYS A 100 -9.15 11.88 -1.70
C LYS A 100 -10.26 10.85 -1.91
N ARG A 101 -10.37 9.84 -1.03
CA ARG A 101 -11.41 8.81 -1.06
C ARG A 101 -12.70 9.24 -0.35
N ASN A 102 -12.72 10.43 0.26
CA ASN A 102 -13.90 10.93 0.96
C ASN A 102 -15.00 11.25 -0.06
N LYS A 103 -16.17 10.62 0.10
CA LYS A 103 -17.35 10.83 -0.74
C LYS A 103 -18.40 11.74 -0.10
N SER A 104 -18.36 11.92 1.21
CA SER A 104 -19.35 12.68 1.99
C SER A 104 -19.05 14.18 2.04
N GLY A 105 -17.83 14.59 1.67
CA GLY A 105 -17.35 15.97 1.78
C GLY A 105 -16.94 16.39 3.20
N VAL A 106 -17.22 15.56 4.21
CA VAL A 106 -16.95 15.88 5.63
C VAL A 106 -15.96 14.88 6.22
N ILE A 107 -14.90 15.38 6.85
CA ILE A 107 -13.82 14.57 7.42
C ILE A 107 -14.38 13.70 8.56
N GLY A 108 -14.19 12.39 8.47
CA GLY A 108 -14.61 11.44 9.52
C GLY A 108 -16.09 11.09 9.50
N VAL A 109 -16.90 11.63 8.58
CA VAL A 109 -18.29 11.21 8.38
C VAL A 109 -18.36 10.33 7.14
N SER A 110 -18.90 9.12 7.27
CA SER A 110 -19.04 8.18 6.16
C SER A 110 -20.36 7.44 6.20
N TRP A 111 -20.92 7.14 5.03
CA TRP A 111 -22.09 6.27 4.92
C TRP A 111 -21.68 4.80 5.04
N ASP A 112 -22.33 4.06 5.93
CA ASP A 112 -22.24 2.61 6.00
C ASP A 112 -23.41 1.98 5.24
N SER A 113 -23.10 1.29 4.14
CA SER A 113 -24.08 0.61 3.30
C SER A 113 -24.75 -0.57 4.00
N ASN A 114 -24.07 -1.20 4.96
CA ASN A 114 -24.57 -2.41 5.62
C ASN A 114 -25.64 -2.07 6.64
N THR A 115 -25.39 -1.07 7.48
CA THR A 115 -26.35 -0.63 8.50
C THR A 115 -27.30 0.47 8.01
N GLN A 116 -27.10 0.98 6.78
CA GLN A 116 -27.82 2.10 6.19
C GLN A 116 -27.85 3.33 7.12
N LYS A 117 -26.68 3.67 7.69
CA LYS A 117 -26.53 4.76 8.68
C LYS A 117 -25.28 5.57 8.39
N TRP A 118 -25.30 6.82 8.79
CA TRP A 118 -24.14 7.70 8.77
C TRP A 118 -23.28 7.46 10.00
N VAL A 119 -22.00 7.15 9.81
CA VAL A 119 -21.07 6.96 10.91
C VAL A 119 -20.18 8.19 11.03
N ALA A 120 -20.19 8.84 12.20
CA ALA A 120 -19.26 9.90 12.51
C ALA A 120 -18.12 9.35 13.38
N THR A 121 -16.89 9.67 12.96
CA THR A 121 -15.66 9.25 13.61
C THR A 121 -14.76 10.44 13.90
N PHE A 122 -14.15 10.45 15.08
CA PHE A 122 -13.15 11.44 15.46
C PHE A 122 -12.02 10.77 16.23
N PHE A 123 -10.82 10.88 15.67
CA PHE A 123 -9.60 10.33 16.24
C PHE A 123 -8.72 11.46 16.78
N TYR A 124 -8.31 11.37 18.02
CA TYR A 124 -7.46 12.39 18.63
C TYR A 124 -6.53 11.75 19.65
N LYS A 125 -5.23 12.08 19.59
CA LYS A 125 -4.20 11.57 20.51
C LYS A 125 -4.22 10.05 20.72
N GLY A 126 -4.31 9.27 19.63
CA GLY A 126 -4.21 7.81 19.70
C GLY A 126 -5.52 7.06 20.00
N ARG A 127 -6.65 7.76 20.20
CA ARG A 127 -7.95 7.15 20.53
C ARG A 127 -9.10 7.71 19.71
N TYR A 128 -10.11 6.88 19.50
CA TYR A 128 -11.41 7.33 18.98
C TYR A 128 -12.22 7.97 20.11
N LEU A 129 -12.47 9.26 20.01
CA LEU A 129 -13.35 9.97 20.94
C LEU A 129 -14.81 9.98 20.46
N LEU A 130 -15.02 9.86 19.14
CA LEU A 130 -16.33 9.67 18.54
C LEU A 130 -16.24 8.49 17.56
N HIS A 131 -17.18 7.55 17.69
CA HIS A 131 -17.40 6.47 16.74
C HIS A 131 -18.85 5.99 16.92
N LYS A 132 -19.80 6.72 16.33
CA LYS A 132 -21.23 6.45 16.50
C LYS A 132 -21.99 6.50 15.17
N PRO A 133 -22.99 5.62 14.97
CA PRO A 133 -23.91 5.71 13.85
C PRO A 133 -25.04 6.70 14.14
N PHE A 134 -25.52 7.35 13.09
CA PHE A 134 -26.58 8.35 13.04
C PHE A 134 -27.53 8.03 11.89
N GLN A 135 -28.80 8.39 12.03
CA GLN A 135 -29.79 8.20 10.96
C GLN A 135 -29.66 9.28 9.89
N HIS A 136 -29.55 10.54 10.30
CA HIS A 136 -29.42 11.67 9.39
C HIS A 136 -27.97 12.10 9.21
N PHE A 137 -27.68 12.61 8.02
CA PHE A 137 -26.36 13.14 7.68
C PHE A 137 -26.02 14.36 8.55
N GLU A 138 -26.98 15.26 8.75
CA GLU A 138 -26.80 16.50 9.51
C GLU A 138 -26.39 16.22 10.96
N ASP A 139 -27.03 15.25 11.61
CA ASP A 139 -26.70 14.83 12.98
C ASP A 139 -25.24 14.34 13.08
N ALA A 140 -24.78 13.58 12.10
CA ALA A 140 -23.40 13.08 12.03
C ALA A 140 -22.39 14.22 11.84
N VAL A 141 -22.75 15.22 11.03
CA VAL A 141 -21.92 16.42 10.79
C VAL A 141 -21.86 17.30 12.03
N LEU A 142 -22.98 17.54 12.70
CA LEU A 142 -23.04 18.31 13.95
C LEU A 142 -22.21 17.64 15.05
N ALA A 143 -22.36 16.33 15.23
CA ALA A 143 -21.55 15.56 16.17
C ALA A 143 -20.05 15.67 15.86
N ARG A 144 -19.69 15.67 14.56
CA ARG A 144 -18.31 15.84 14.12
C ARG A 144 -17.78 17.25 14.42
N GLN A 145 -18.53 18.29 14.09
CA GLN A 145 -18.19 19.70 14.31
C GLN A 145 -18.02 20.02 15.79
N ALA A 146 -18.91 19.52 16.65
CA ALA A 146 -18.80 19.67 18.11
C ALA A 146 -17.46 19.16 18.65
N MET A 147 -16.95 18.05 18.10
CA MET A 147 -15.63 17.52 18.44
C MET A 147 -14.49 18.40 17.91
N GLU A 148 -14.61 19.00 16.72
CA GLU A 148 -13.61 19.93 16.18
C GLU A 148 -13.50 21.18 17.04
N SER A 149 -14.63 21.80 17.38
CA SER A 149 -14.67 22.99 18.23
C SER A 149 -14.02 22.73 19.58
N ARG A 150 -14.26 21.55 20.18
CA ARG A 150 -13.74 21.20 21.50
C ARG A 150 -12.26 20.82 21.52
N TYR A 151 -11.77 20.10 20.51
CA TYR A 151 -10.44 19.47 20.55
C TYR A 151 -9.43 20.05 19.54
N LEU A 152 -9.90 20.72 18.48
CA LEU A 152 -9.03 21.32 17.44
C LEU A 152 -8.95 22.84 17.56
N ASN A 153 -9.99 23.51 18.05
CA ASN A 153 -10.06 24.98 18.14
C ASN A 153 -9.54 25.59 19.45
N ASN A 154 -9.11 24.79 20.42
CA ASN A 154 -8.34 25.30 21.55
C ASN A 154 -6.92 25.67 21.08
N LYS A 155 -6.81 26.82 20.42
CA LYS A 155 -5.59 27.62 20.41
C LYS A 155 -5.52 28.31 21.77
N VAL A 156 -4.69 27.79 22.66
CA VAL A 156 -3.99 28.64 23.64
C VAL A 156 -2.68 29.06 22.97
#